data_AF-A0A7Y7LRG7-F1
#
_entry.id   AF-A0A7Y7LRG7-F1
#
_cell.length_a   1.000
_cell.length_b   1.000
_cell.length_c   1.000
_cell.angle_alpha   90.00
_cell.angle_beta   90.00
_cell.angle_gamma   90.00
#
_symmetry.space_group_name_H-M   'P 1'
#
loop_
_entity.id
_entity.type
_entity.pdbx_description
1 polymer ?
#
loop_
_entity_poly.entity_id
_entity_poly.type
_entity_poly.pdbx_seq_one_letter_code
_entity_poly.pdbx_strand_id
1 'polypeptide(L)'
;MRRSDFSGTPIPITPVFDVTAASISTQLSATLEQSPGPREWRNPPREAPTSNLQDLMTTEDLTPLLLDALGKRIDDPAAVRLAEALGKKPFKNATPNNSPDIVNRKLGIEVGTSMNLSTRSHFPPRKEGRTWVTWVSHAFVYPNFRGSLPGGFDWKMDDAALSSRFIRRVEGMVEEVRFALPPPREGLRAKVTVDSEGLPEVMLLGVDEEETYATIYPGSKPEHSVEDAFFASWCALNGILREDRLAAGRLDALRQRELSPVDFLSSSLDGLLWENDVRPEHAAFCHAYMNRLMQPGEAAALPDTEEIFGDSNNWRKPGEAMTQDSWENYDRIAPRYTQRLAQWRRGEIRSKVDWPDQSAASAAPAEPGELPELLR
;
A
#
# COMPACT_ATOMS: atom_id res chain seq x y z
N MET A 1 12.86 -74.47 -2.98
CA MET A 1 12.45 -73.36 -2.09
C MET A 1 13.03 -72.07 -2.70
N ARG A 2 12.27 -71.35 -3.54
CA ARG A 2 11.37 -70.22 -3.25
C ARG A 2 12.06 -68.96 -2.66
N ARG A 3 12.07 -67.90 -3.51
CA ARG A 3 11.91 -66.45 -3.23
C ARG A 3 13.06 -65.77 -2.45
N SER A 4 13.51 -64.55 -2.73
CA SER A 4 12.92 -63.39 -3.44
C SER A 4 13.99 -62.32 -3.68
N ASP A 5 14.22 -61.94 -4.94
CA ASP A 5 14.94 -60.71 -5.29
C ASP A 5 13.92 -59.60 -5.53
N PHE A 6 13.92 -58.59 -4.65
CA PHE A 6 13.12 -57.37 -4.80
C PHE A 6 13.83 -56.43 -5.78
N SER A 7 13.27 -56.32 -6.99
CA SER A 7 13.54 -55.21 -7.89
C SER A 7 12.71 -54.00 -7.43
N GLY A 8 13.36 -53.03 -6.81
CA GLY A 8 12.77 -51.74 -6.51
C GLY A 8 12.84 -50.83 -7.73
N THR A 9 11.71 -50.64 -8.41
CA THR A 9 11.50 -49.58 -9.39
C THR A 9 11.66 -48.21 -8.71
N PRO A 10 12.38 -47.24 -9.30
CA PRO A 10 12.43 -45.88 -8.75
C PRO A 10 11.05 -45.24 -8.86
N ILE A 11 10.55 -44.74 -7.72
CA ILE A 11 9.34 -43.92 -7.66
C ILE A 11 9.63 -42.59 -8.38
N PRO A 12 8.82 -42.17 -9.36
CA PRO A 12 8.99 -40.88 -9.99
C PRO A 12 8.73 -39.78 -8.96
N ILE A 13 9.78 -38.99 -8.67
CA ILE A 13 9.68 -37.73 -7.94
C ILE A 13 8.79 -36.83 -8.80
N THR A 14 7.59 -36.57 -8.30
CA THR A 14 6.66 -35.60 -8.89
C THR A 14 7.29 -34.21 -8.71
N PRO A 15 7.36 -33.37 -9.75
CA PRO A 15 7.90 -32.03 -9.60
C PRO A 15 7.00 -31.25 -8.63
N VAL A 16 7.62 -30.76 -7.56
CA VAL A 16 7.05 -29.69 -6.73
C VAL A 16 6.79 -28.52 -7.68
N PHE A 17 5.56 -28.03 -7.70
CA PHE A 17 5.17 -26.88 -8.52
C PHE A 17 6.10 -25.70 -8.21
N ASP A 18 7.02 -25.41 -9.13
CA ASP A 18 7.79 -24.17 -9.19
C ASP A 18 6.79 -23.05 -9.48
N VAL A 19 6.28 -22.45 -8.42
CA VAL A 19 5.59 -21.15 -8.53
C VAL A 19 6.71 -20.12 -8.70
N THR A 20 6.99 -19.77 -9.95
CA THR A 20 8.04 -18.81 -10.28
C THR A 20 7.74 -17.43 -9.66
N ALA A 21 8.79 -16.70 -9.27
CA ALA A 21 8.69 -15.33 -8.74
C ALA A 21 7.86 -14.40 -9.66
N ALA A 22 7.86 -14.65 -10.98
CA ALA A 22 7.03 -13.96 -11.96
C ALA A 22 5.51 -14.17 -11.75
N SER A 23 5.06 -15.36 -11.34
CA SER A 23 3.64 -15.62 -11.03
C SER A 23 3.18 -14.93 -9.75
N ILE A 24 4.07 -14.84 -8.74
CA ILE A 24 3.79 -14.14 -7.47
C ILE A 24 3.81 -12.62 -7.70
N SER A 25 4.79 -12.09 -8.43
CA SER A 25 4.92 -10.67 -8.74
C SER A 25 3.78 -10.15 -9.63
N THR A 26 3.34 -10.93 -10.63
CA THR A 26 2.23 -10.53 -11.53
C THR A 26 0.85 -10.63 -10.86
N GLN A 27 0.61 -11.65 -10.02
CA GLN A 27 -0.62 -11.73 -9.24
C GLN A 27 -0.67 -10.66 -8.14
N LEU A 28 0.46 -10.35 -7.48
CA LEU A 28 0.49 -9.38 -6.37
C LEU A 28 0.59 -7.92 -6.82
N SER A 29 1.22 -7.60 -7.96
CA SER A 29 1.15 -6.24 -8.52
C SER A 29 -0.28 -5.85 -8.88
N ALA A 30 -1.10 -6.82 -9.30
CA ALA A 30 -2.54 -6.64 -9.47
C ALA A 30 -3.32 -6.64 -8.14
N THR A 31 -2.75 -7.17 -7.05
CA THR A 31 -3.42 -7.24 -5.72
C THR A 31 -3.08 -6.04 -4.83
N LEU A 32 -1.91 -5.40 -5.01
CA LEU A 32 -1.47 -4.20 -4.28
C LEU A 32 -2.36 -2.99 -4.57
N GLU A 33 -2.95 -2.90 -5.77
CA GLU A 33 -3.99 -1.92 -6.11
C GLU A 33 -5.43 -2.39 -5.80
N GLN A 34 -5.59 -3.60 -5.24
CA GLN A 34 -6.91 -4.20 -4.99
C GLN A 34 -7.07 -4.55 -3.52
N SER A 35 -7.22 -3.53 -2.67
CA SER A 35 -8.28 -3.70 -1.66
C SER A 35 -9.57 -3.92 -2.45
N PRO A 36 -10.26 -5.07 -2.29
CA PRO A 36 -11.55 -5.22 -2.91
C PRO A 36 -12.39 -4.02 -2.48
N GLY A 37 -12.85 -3.23 -3.45
CA GLY A 37 -13.83 -2.19 -3.16
C GLY A 37 -14.99 -2.79 -2.37
N PRO A 38 -15.72 -1.99 -1.58
CA PRO A 38 -16.88 -2.49 -0.85
C PRO A 38 -17.77 -3.28 -1.82
N ARG A 39 -18.17 -4.50 -1.44
CA ARG A 39 -19.08 -5.28 -2.29
C ARG A 39 -20.35 -4.46 -2.49
N GLU A 40 -20.81 -4.31 -3.74
CA GLU A 40 -22.01 -3.52 -4.08
C GLU A 40 -23.11 -3.70 -3.03
N TRP A 41 -23.31 -2.67 -2.21
CA TRP A 41 -24.47 -2.55 -1.35
C TRP A 41 -25.66 -2.27 -2.26
N ARG A 42 -26.42 -3.31 -2.63
CA ARG A 42 -27.79 -3.07 -3.09
C ARG A 42 -28.56 -2.52 -1.89
N ASN A 43 -28.69 -1.19 -1.88
CA ASN A 43 -29.42 -0.33 -0.96
C ASN A 43 -30.09 -1.01 0.23
N PRO A 44 -29.70 -0.69 1.48
CA PRO A 44 -30.56 -0.97 2.61
C PRO A 44 -31.78 -0.03 2.50
N PRO A 45 -32.97 -0.44 2.94
CA PRO A 45 -34.10 0.49 2.98
C PRO A 45 -33.72 1.73 3.81
N ARG A 46 -33.98 2.92 3.27
CA ARG A 46 -33.80 4.24 3.92
C ARG A 46 -34.73 4.44 5.14
N GLU A 47 -35.49 3.42 5.54
CA GLU A 47 -36.48 3.49 6.61
C GLU A 47 -36.04 2.67 7.83
N ALA A 48 -36.10 3.31 9.00
CA ALA A 48 -35.82 2.70 10.29
C ALA A 48 -36.83 1.56 10.58
N PRO A 49 -36.38 0.38 11.03
CA PRO A 49 -37.31 -0.68 11.43
C PRO A 49 -38.01 -0.30 12.75
N THR A 50 -39.33 -0.46 12.76
CA THR A 50 -40.14 -0.46 13.98
C THR A 50 -39.68 -1.57 14.94
N SER A 51 -39.45 -1.18 16.19
CA SER A 51 -38.84 -1.94 17.28
C SER A 51 -39.47 -3.31 17.53
N ASN A 52 -38.66 -4.37 17.48
CA ASN A 52 -38.96 -5.63 18.15
C ASN A 52 -38.07 -5.76 19.39
N LEU A 53 -38.66 -6.15 20.52
CA LEU A 53 -38.06 -6.26 21.86
C LEU A 53 -36.90 -7.28 22.01
N GLN A 54 -36.36 -7.80 20.90
CA GLN A 54 -35.08 -8.53 20.84
C GLN A 54 -33.90 -7.64 20.35
N ASP A 55 -34.15 -6.38 19.98
CA ASP A 55 -33.15 -5.39 19.52
C ASP A 55 -32.29 -4.75 20.64
N LEU A 56 -32.36 -5.26 21.87
CA LEU A 56 -31.63 -4.74 23.04
C LEU A 56 -30.24 -5.38 23.27
N MET A 57 -29.74 -6.18 22.33
CA MET A 57 -28.42 -6.82 22.38
C MET A 57 -27.73 -6.59 21.02
N THR A 58 -26.98 -5.53 20.76
CA THR A 58 -26.00 -4.81 21.58
C THR A 58 -25.94 -3.36 21.10
N THR A 59 -26.31 -2.39 21.94
CA THR A 59 -26.00 -0.96 21.75
C THR A 59 -24.52 -0.65 22.03
N GLU A 60 -23.66 -1.65 21.94
CA GLU A 60 -22.26 -1.55 22.31
C GLU A 60 -21.50 -0.88 21.15
N ASP A 61 -20.78 0.18 21.48
CA ASP A 61 -19.83 0.78 20.57
C ASP A 61 -18.75 -0.27 20.23
N LEU A 62 -18.78 -0.79 19.01
CA LEU A 62 -17.83 -1.79 18.53
C LEU A 62 -16.48 -1.19 18.14
N THR A 63 -16.33 0.14 18.11
CA THR A 63 -15.11 0.80 17.66
C THR A 63 -13.87 0.34 18.43
N PRO A 64 -13.87 0.25 19.78
CA PRO A 64 -12.70 -0.24 20.51
C PRO A 64 -12.28 -1.66 20.10
N LEU A 65 -13.25 -2.57 19.95
CA LEU A 65 -12.98 -3.95 19.52
C LEU A 65 -12.46 -4.02 18.09
N LEU A 66 -13.03 -3.21 17.20
CA LEU A 66 -12.59 -3.10 15.81
C LEU A 66 -11.15 -2.61 15.73
N LEU A 67 -10.87 -1.48 16.38
CA LEU A 67 -9.54 -0.89 16.39
C LEU A 67 -8.54 -1.91 16.97
N ASP A 68 -8.82 -2.52 18.13
CA ASP A 68 -7.95 -3.54 18.74
C ASP A 68 -7.61 -4.72 17.83
N ALA A 69 -8.55 -5.17 17.00
CA ALA A 69 -8.35 -6.28 16.08
C ALA A 69 -7.52 -5.92 14.83
N LEU A 70 -7.59 -4.68 14.34
CA LEU A 70 -6.87 -4.28 13.12
C LEU A 70 -5.35 -4.47 13.26
N GLY A 71 -4.75 -5.15 12.29
CA GLY A 71 -3.34 -5.53 12.29
C GLY A 71 -3.01 -6.74 13.16
N LYS A 72 -4.01 -7.38 13.79
CA LYS A 72 -3.81 -8.62 14.54
C LYS A 72 -4.08 -9.84 13.67
N ARG A 73 -3.45 -10.96 14.04
CA ARG A 73 -3.74 -12.24 13.40
C ARG A 73 -5.20 -12.60 13.64
N ILE A 74 -5.78 -13.35 12.71
CA ILE A 74 -7.17 -13.80 12.82
C ILE A 74 -7.45 -14.71 14.04
N ASP A 75 -6.41 -15.32 14.63
CA ASP A 75 -6.46 -16.16 15.82
C ASP A 75 -6.09 -15.41 17.11
N ASP A 76 -5.76 -14.11 17.02
CA ASP A 76 -5.50 -13.28 18.18
C ASP A 76 -6.78 -13.07 19.03
N PRO A 77 -6.69 -13.07 20.37
CA PRO A 77 -7.86 -12.84 21.23
C PRO A 77 -8.67 -11.57 20.87
N ALA A 78 -8.03 -10.50 20.39
CA ALA A 78 -8.75 -9.30 19.95
C ALA A 78 -9.62 -9.56 18.70
N ALA A 79 -9.08 -10.28 17.71
CA ALA A 79 -9.82 -10.64 16.50
C ALA A 79 -10.97 -11.61 16.82
N VAL A 80 -10.74 -12.57 17.72
CA VAL A 80 -11.78 -13.51 18.18
C VAL A 80 -12.92 -12.77 18.88
N ARG A 81 -12.61 -11.86 19.82
CA ARG A 81 -13.62 -11.04 20.51
C ARG A 81 -14.44 -10.19 19.55
N LEU A 82 -13.81 -9.59 18.53
CA LEU A 82 -14.52 -8.85 17.50
C LEU A 82 -15.50 -9.75 16.72
N ALA A 83 -15.06 -10.93 16.27
CA ALA A 83 -15.93 -11.86 15.56
C ALA A 83 -17.13 -12.32 16.41
N GLU A 84 -16.91 -12.59 17.69
CA GLU A 84 -17.96 -12.94 18.66
C GLU A 84 -18.95 -11.79 18.89
N ALA A 85 -18.47 -10.56 19.09
CA ALA A 85 -19.31 -9.37 19.25
C ALA A 85 -20.15 -9.07 18.00
N LEU A 86 -19.66 -9.42 16.82
CA LEU A 86 -20.41 -9.35 15.57
C LEU A 86 -21.45 -10.47 15.41
N GLY A 87 -21.49 -11.46 16.31
CA GLY A 87 -22.35 -12.64 16.23
C GLY A 87 -21.97 -13.58 15.09
N LYS A 88 -20.67 -13.70 14.79
CA LYS A 88 -20.14 -14.39 13.61
C LYS A 88 -19.18 -15.50 14.02
N LYS A 89 -18.93 -16.42 13.07
CA LYS A 89 -17.87 -17.41 13.23
C LYS A 89 -16.51 -16.73 13.19
N PRO A 90 -15.47 -17.32 13.80
CA PRO A 90 -14.09 -16.82 13.68
C PRO A 90 -13.69 -16.59 12.22
N PHE A 91 -12.80 -15.61 12.04
CA PHE A 91 -12.21 -15.30 10.75
C PHE A 91 -11.55 -16.53 10.12
N LYS A 92 -11.54 -16.56 8.79
CA LYS A 92 -10.91 -17.64 8.00
C LYS A 92 -9.59 -17.15 7.43
N ASN A 93 -8.70 -18.08 7.11
CA ASN A 93 -7.46 -17.74 6.42
C ASN A 93 -7.74 -17.21 5.00
N ALA A 94 -7.06 -16.14 4.63
CA ALA A 94 -7.02 -15.64 3.27
C ALA A 94 -6.15 -16.55 2.40
N THR A 95 -6.34 -16.44 1.08
CA THR A 95 -5.57 -17.11 0.05
C THR A 95 -5.30 -16.13 -1.08
N PRO A 96 -4.36 -16.41 -2.01
CA PRO A 96 -4.10 -15.57 -3.18
C PRO A 96 -5.33 -15.21 -4.00
N ASN A 97 -6.33 -16.09 -4.00
CA ASN A 97 -7.53 -15.93 -4.82
C ASN A 97 -8.78 -15.61 -3.98
N ASN A 98 -8.66 -15.43 -2.67
CA ASN A 98 -9.82 -15.22 -1.80
C ASN A 98 -9.42 -14.55 -0.47
N SER A 99 -9.98 -13.38 -0.23
CA SER A 99 -9.92 -12.66 1.05
C SER A 99 -11.28 -12.79 1.73
N PRO A 100 -11.39 -13.59 2.83
CA PRO A 100 -12.66 -13.78 3.50
C PRO A 100 -13.03 -12.58 4.36
N ASP A 101 -14.31 -12.20 4.29
CA ASP A 101 -14.87 -11.07 5.02
C ASP A 101 -15.92 -11.55 6.04
N ILE A 102 -16.01 -10.85 7.16
CA ILE A 102 -17.13 -10.97 8.10
C ILE A 102 -18.04 -9.76 7.91
N VAL A 103 -19.26 -10.01 7.46
CA VAL A 103 -20.26 -8.95 7.21
C VAL A 103 -21.38 -9.01 8.25
N ASN A 104 -21.64 -7.88 8.93
CA ASN A 104 -22.84 -7.66 9.72
C ASN A 104 -23.56 -6.39 9.25
N ARG A 105 -24.49 -6.58 8.30
CA ARG A 105 -25.26 -5.48 7.69
C ARG A 105 -26.13 -4.71 8.69
N LYS A 106 -26.68 -5.40 9.70
CA LYS A 106 -27.53 -4.74 10.73
C LYS A 106 -26.72 -3.70 11.51
N LEU A 107 -25.47 -4.04 11.82
CA LEU A 107 -24.54 -3.17 12.53
C LEU A 107 -23.79 -2.21 11.61
N GLY A 108 -23.95 -2.30 10.29
CA GLY A 108 -23.29 -1.41 9.34
C GLY A 108 -21.77 -1.59 9.28
N ILE A 109 -21.30 -2.83 9.37
CA ILE A 109 -19.86 -3.13 9.34
C ILE A 109 -19.55 -4.39 8.53
N GLU A 110 -18.45 -4.33 7.78
CA GLU A 110 -17.81 -5.44 7.07
C GLU A 110 -16.32 -5.43 7.42
N VAL A 111 -15.80 -6.53 7.92
CA VAL A 111 -14.40 -6.66 8.35
C VAL A 111 -13.69 -7.64 7.43
N GLY A 112 -12.70 -7.13 6.71
CA GLY A 112 -11.90 -7.89 5.76
C GLY A 112 -10.60 -8.39 6.37
N THR A 113 -10.06 -9.44 5.77
CA THR A 113 -8.79 -10.03 6.16
C THR A 113 -7.85 -10.14 4.98
N SER A 114 -6.54 -10.08 5.24
CA SER A 114 -5.51 -10.21 4.21
C SER A 114 -4.34 -11.07 4.70
N MET A 115 -3.76 -11.83 3.78
CA MET A 115 -2.44 -12.47 3.97
C MET A 115 -1.28 -11.55 3.54
N ASN A 116 -1.59 -10.45 2.87
CA ASN A 116 -0.64 -9.46 2.39
C ASN A 116 -1.01 -8.09 2.99
N LEU A 117 -0.25 -7.67 3.99
CA LEU A 117 -0.30 -6.31 4.52
C LEU A 117 1.03 -5.65 4.14
N SER A 118 0.96 -4.53 3.42
CA SER A 118 2.15 -3.77 3.01
C SER A 118 2.68 -2.94 4.17
N THR A 119 3.13 -3.61 5.21
CA THR A 119 3.76 -3.03 6.42
C THR A 119 4.99 -3.85 6.77
N ARG A 120 6.09 -3.20 7.18
CA ARG A 120 7.38 -3.88 7.36
C ARG A 120 7.31 -5.03 8.38
N SER A 121 6.44 -4.91 9.38
CA SER A 121 6.23 -5.95 10.40
C SER A 121 5.45 -7.18 9.91
N HIS A 122 4.73 -7.07 8.79
CA HIS A 122 3.88 -8.14 8.26
C HIS A 122 4.42 -8.71 6.94
N PHE A 123 5.26 -7.95 6.23
CA PHE A 123 6.00 -8.43 5.09
C PHE A 123 7.16 -9.34 5.54
N PRO A 124 7.46 -10.43 4.80
CA PRO A 124 6.74 -10.96 3.64
C PRO A 124 5.49 -11.78 4.03
N PRO A 125 4.54 -11.98 3.10
CA PRO A 125 3.49 -12.98 3.26
C PRO A 125 4.07 -14.36 3.60
N ARG A 126 3.53 -15.04 4.62
CA ARG A 126 4.09 -16.29 5.15
C ARG A 126 3.05 -17.38 5.31
N LYS A 127 3.51 -18.64 5.33
CA LYS A 127 2.68 -19.83 5.56
C LYS A 127 3.04 -20.54 6.86
N GLU A 128 2.03 -21.10 7.50
CA GLU A 128 2.15 -22.07 8.59
C GLU A 128 1.59 -23.41 8.08
N GLY A 129 2.48 -24.33 7.71
CA GLY A 129 2.09 -25.55 7.00
C GLY A 129 1.44 -25.23 5.64
N ARG A 130 0.14 -25.52 5.52
CA ARG A 130 -0.63 -25.30 4.27
C ARG A 130 -1.46 -24.01 4.27
N THR A 131 -1.51 -23.30 5.39
CA THR A 131 -2.34 -22.10 5.56
C THR A 131 -1.50 -20.84 5.50
N TRP A 132 -2.01 -19.81 4.86
CA TRP A 132 -1.42 -18.48 4.93
C TRP A 132 -1.68 -17.83 6.27
N VAL A 133 -0.66 -17.21 6.84
CA VAL A 133 -0.85 -16.34 7.99
C VAL A 133 -1.69 -15.14 7.54
N THR A 134 -2.81 -14.94 8.22
CA THR A 134 -3.85 -13.99 7.84
C THR A 134 -4.08 -13.01 8.97
N TRP A 135 -4.32 -11.76 8.60
CA TRP A 135 -4.48 -10.61 9.50
C TRP A 135 -5.83 -9.95 9.26
N VAL A 136 -6.41 -9.37 10.31
CA VAL A 136 -7.54 -8.45 10.16
C VAL A 136 -6.98 -7.15 9.58
N SER A 137 -7.31 -6.85 8.32
CA SER A 137 -6.63 -5.79 7.56
C SER A 137 -7.41 -4.49 7.53
N HIS A 138 -8.72 -4.58 7.41
CA HIS A 138 -9.58 -3.41 7.27
C HIS A 138 -11.02 -3.69 7.72
N ALA A 139 -11.79 -2.63 7.86
CA ALA A 139 -13.23 -2.67 7.94
C ALA A 139 -13.85 -1.55 7.11
N PHE A 140 -14.91 -1.90 6.38
CA PHE A 140 -15.85 -0.95 5.81
C PHE A 140 -16.96 -0.69 6.84
N VAL A 141 -17.15 0.58 7.15
CA VAL A 141 -18.16 1.09 8.08
C VAL A 141 -19.17 1.90 7.27
N TYR A 142 -20.46 1.71 7.55
CA TYR A 142 -21.57 2.27 6.77
C TYR A 142 -22.41 3.24 7.63
N PRO A 143 -23.29 4.08 7.04
CA PRO A 143 -24.04 5.11 7.78
C PRO A 143 -24.93 4.60 8.92
N ASN A 144 -25.30 3.32 8.91
CA ASN A 144 -26.07 2.69 9.98
C ASN A 144 -25.20 2.17 11.14
N PHE A 145 -23.86 2.26 11.06
CA PHE A 145 -22.97 2.00 12.19
C PHE A 145 -23.24 2.99 13.32
N ARG A 146 -23.10 2.51 14.56
CA ARG A 146 -23.44 3.27 15.78
C ARG A 146 -22.26 3.47 16.73
N GLY A 147 -21.08 2.96 16.37
CA GLY A 147 -19.87 3.16 17.14
C GLY A 147 -19.24 4.54 16.91
N SER A 148 -18.21 4.83 17.70
CA SER A 148 -17.45 6.07 17.59
C SER A 148 -16.77 6.20 16.22
N LEU A 149 -16.78 7.40 15.64
CA LEU A 149 -16.17 7.72 14.35
C LEU A 149 -14.88 8.55 14.55
N PRO A 150 -13.97 8.60 13.55
CA PRO A 150 -12.82 9.48 13.58
C PRO A 150 -13.21 10.94 13.89
N GLY A 151 -12.35 11.61 14.65
CA GLY A 151 -12.63 12.95 15.16
C GLY A 151 -12.99 13.94 14.06
N GLY A 152 -14.12 14.64 14.24
CA GLY A 152 -14.55 15.71 13.33
C GLY A 152 -15.29 15.25 12.08
N PHE A 153 -15.59 13.95 11.92
CA PHE A 153 -16.38 13.37 10.83
C PHE A 153 -17.85 13.12 11.24
N ASP A 154 -18.79 13.32 10.31
CA ASP A 154 -20.20 12.95 10.44
C ASP A 154 -20.75 12.52 9.05
N TRP A 155 -21.67 11.55 9.04
CA TRP A 155 -22.26 11.01 7.80
C TRP A 155 -23.10 12.04 7.00
N LYS A 156 -23.44 13.19 7.59
CA LYS A 156 -24.21 14.26 6.93
C LYS A 156 -23.34 15.38 6.35
N MET A 157 -22.02 15.26 6.43
CA MET A 157 -21.11 16.21 5.80
C MET A 157 -21.22 16.09 4.28
N ASP A 158 -21.41 17.21 3.59
CA ASP A 158 -21.31 17.25 2.14
C ASP A 158 -19.85 17.36 1.69
N ASP A 159 -19.61 17.22 0.38
CA ASP A 159 -18.27 17.34 -0.23
C ASP A 159 -17.55 18.64 0.15
N ALA A 160 -18.28 19.76 0.29
CA ALA A 160 -17.71 21.04 0.71
C ALA A 160 -17.23 21.01 2.17
N ALA A 161 -18.04 20.48 3.09
CA ALA A 161 -17.68 20.32 4.48
C ALA A 161 -16.50 19.35 4.65
N LEU A 162 -16.47 18.25 3.88
CA LEU A 162 -15.35 17.31 3.86
C LEU A 162 -14.08 17.98 3.33
N SER A 163 -14.16 18.67 2.19
CA SER A 163 -13.03 19.38 1.58
C SER A 163 -12.46 20.48 2.47
N SER A 164 -13.29 21.10 3.31
CA SER A 164 -12.84 22.12 4.27
C SER A 164 -12.05 21.55 5.46
N ARG A 165 -12.15 20.25 5.74
CA ARG A 165 -11.62 19.61 6.95
C ARG A 165 -10.57 18.54 6.68
N PHE A 166 -10.69 17.86 5.54
CA PHE A 166 -9.97 16.63 5.25
C PHE A 166 -9.31 16.72 3.88
N ILE A 167 -8.28 15.89 3.70
CA ILE A 167 -7.52 15.89 2.46
C ILE A 167 -8.29 15.08 1.43
N ARG A 168 -8.84 15.77 0.42
CA ARG A 168 -9.47 15.15 -0.74
C ARG A 168 -8.41 14.47 -1.61
N ARG A 169 -8.61 13.19 -1.93
CA ARG A 169 -7.85 12.39 -2.88
C ARG A 169 -8.78 11.92 -3.99
N VAL A 170 -8.28 11.85 -5.22
CA VAL A 170 -8.93 11.13 -6.32
C VAL A 170 -8.08 9.90 -6.58
N GLU A 171 -8.57 8.72 -6.21
CA GLU A 171 -7.82 7.45 -6.33
C GLU A 171 -8.41 6.58 -7.46
N GLY A 172 -7.54 6.02 -8.31
CA GLY A 172 -7.90 5.00 -9.29
C GLY A 172 -8.24 5.52 -10.71
N MET A 173 -8.53 4.56 -11.61
CA MET A 173 -8.95 4.80 -13.00
C MET A 173 -10.44 5.18 -13.12
N VAL A 174 -11.22 4.78 -12.11
CA VAL A 174 -12.58 5.26 -11.87
C VAL A 174 -12.40 6.41 -10.89
N GLU A 175 -12.84 7.62 -11.21
CA GLU A 175 -12.64 8.84 -10.42
C GLU A 175 -13.32 8.76 -9.04
N GLU A 176 -12.89 7.84 -8.18
CA GLU A 176 -13.43 7.65 -6.84
C GLU A 176 -12.88 8.77 -5.94
N VAL A 177 -13.79 9.61 -5.47
CA VAL A 177 -13.45 10.70 -4.56
C VAL A 177 -13.40 10.16 -3.15
N ARG A 178 -12.20 10.27 -2.55
CA ARG A 178 -11.95 9.86 -1.16
C ARG A 178 -11.46 11.02 -0.33
N PHE A 179 -11.73 11.01 0.96
CA PHE A 179 -11.14 11.94 1.91
C PHE A 179 -10.33 11.19 2.95
N ALA A 180 -9.09 11.61 3.17
CA ALA A 180 -8.25 11.09 4.23
C ALA A 180 -8.64 11.75 5.56
N LEU A 181 -9.12 10.93 6.50
CA LEU A 181 -9.54 11.36 7.83
C LEU A 181 -8.38 11.25 8.83
N PRO A 182 -8.44 11.93 9.99
CA PRO A 182 -7.49 11.74 11.07
C PRO A 182 -7.37 10.25 11.45
N PRO A 183 -6.15 9.73 11.66
CA PRO A 183 -5.96 8.34 12.02
C PRO A 183 -6.59 8.07 13.40
N PRO A 184 -7.38 6.99 13.55
CA PRO A 184 -8.04 6.69 14.83
C PRO A 184 -7.05 6.28 15.93
N ARG A 185 -5.86 5.79 15.55
CA ARG A 185 -4.70 5.54 16.42
C ARG A 185 -3.44 5.39 15.56
N GLU A 186 -2.27 5.36 16.19
CA GLU A 186 -0.99 5.09 15.53
C GLU A 186 -1.02 3.77 14.74
N GLY A 187 -0.48 3.80 13.51
CA GLY A 187 -0.42 2.65 12.61
C GLY A 187 -1.74 2.25 11.95
N LEU A 188 -2.80 3.04 12.10
CA LEU A 188 -4.07 2.87 11.39
C LEU A 188 -4.40 4.08 10.53
N ARG A 189 -5.18 3.84 9.46
CA ARG A 189 -5.70 4.88 8.56
C ARG A 189 -7.23 4.88 8.54
N ALA A 190 -7.79 6.03 8.19
CA ALA A 190 -9.21 6.21 7.93
C ALA A 190 -9.43 6.98 6.63
N LYS A 191 -10.28 6.46 5.75
CA LYS A 191 -10.71 7.13 4.51
C LYS A 191 -12.22 7.07 4.40
N VAL A 192 -12.84 8.05 3.76
CA VAL A 192 -14.27 8.01 3.40
C VAL A 192 -14.43 8.21 1.90
N THR A 193 -15.29 7.42 1.29
CA THR A 193 -15.75 7.56 -0.09
C THR A 193 -17.11 8.25 -0.10
N VAL A 194 -17.33 9.12 -1.10
CA VAL A 194 -18.61 9.80 -1.30
C VAL A 194 -19.39 9.22 -2.48
N ASP A 195 -20.72 9.25 -2.38
CA ASP A 195 -21.62 8.87 -3.45
C ASP A 195 -21.75 9.97 -4.53
N SER A 196 -22.60 9.73 -5.54
CA SER A 196 -22.88 10.70 -6.61
C SER A 196 -23.54 12.00 -6.14
N GLU A 197 -24.14 12.01 -4.94
CA GLU A 197 -24.72 13.20 -4.31
C GLU A 197 -23.68 13.97 -3.47
N GLY A 198 -22.43 13.46 -3.38
CA GLY A 198 -21.36 14.06 -2.60
C GLY A 198 -21.49 13.78 -1.10
N LEU A 199 -22.28 12.77 -0.71
CA LEU A 199 -22.45 12.37 0.68
C LEU A 199 -21.58 11.15 1.02
N PRO A 200 -21.04 11.06 2.25
CA PRO A 200 -20.36 9.87 2.74
C PRO A 200 -21.17 8.59 2.55
N GLU A 201 -20.64 7.68 1.73
CA GLU A 201 -21.25 6.38 1.45
C GLU A 201 -20.68 5.29 2.35
N VAL A 202 -19.34 5.28 2.48
CA VAL A 202 -18.61 4.24 3.20
C VAL A 202 -17.31 4.81 3.76
N MET A 203 -16.96 4.36 4.96
CA MET A 203 -15.68 4.65 5.59
C MET A 203 -14.84 3.38 5.65
N LEU A 204 -13.61 3.47 5.16
CA LEU A 204 -12.57 2.47 5.35
C LEU A 204 -11.78 2.80 6.61
N LEU A 205 -11.77 1.91 7.58
CA LEU A 205 -10.80 1.87 8.67
C LEU A 205 -9.83 0.73 8.41
N GLY A 206 -8.52 0.96 8.44
CA GLY A 206 -7.56 -0.08 8.09
C GLY A 206 -6.22 0.07 8.76
N VAL A 207 -5.42 -1.00 8.67
CA VAL A 207 -3.98 -0.91 8.92
C VAL A 207 -3.40 0.14 7.98
N ASP A 208 -2.58 1.03 8.52
CA ASP A 208 -1.84 1.97 7.69
C ASP A 208 -0.75 1.19 6.95
N GLU A 209 -0.87 1.14 5.63
CA GLU A 209 0.01 0.39 4.76
C GLU A 209 0.88 1.37 3.99
N GLU A 210 2.14 0.98 3.77
CA GLU A 210 3.13 1.75 3.06
C GLU A 210 3.12 1.41 1.58
N GLU A 211 3.32 2.42 0.75
CA GLU A 211 3.56 2.20 -0.67
C GLU A 211 4.93 1.56 -0.89
N THR A 212 4.99 0.55 -1.76
CA THR A 212 6.22 -0.17 -2.06
C THR A 212 6.82 0.34 -3.37
N TYR A 213 8.07 0.78 -3.36
CA TYR A 213 8.77 1.25 -4.56
C TYR A 213 9.72 0.18 -5.13
N ALA A 214 10.34 -0.62 -4.26
CA ALA A 214 11.14 -1.78 -4.63
C ALA A 214 10.92 -2.90 -3.62
N THR A 215 10.78 -4.14 -4.10
CA THR A 215 10.61 -5.31 -3.24
C THR A 215 11.33 -6.53 -3.83
N ILE A 216 12.29 -7.07 -3.09
CA ILE A 216 12.86 -8.41 -3.33
C ILE A 216 12.11 -9.39 -2.43
N TYR A 217 11.23 -10.19 -3.04
CA TYR A 217 10.48 -11.19 -2.29
C TYR A 217 11.41 -12.32 -1.79
N PRO A 218 11.17 -12.87 -0.59
CA PRO A 218 11.93 -14.04 -0.14
C PRO A 218 11.82 -15.20 -1.13
N GLY A 219 12.95 -15.81 -1.45
CA GLY A 219 13.02 -16.90 -2.42
C GLY A 219 12.95 -16.46 -3.88
N SER A 220 12.76 -15.16 -4.16
CA SER A 220 12.99 -14.61 -5.49
C SER A 220 14.50 -14.50 -5.77
N LYS A 221 14.86 -14.45 -7.06
CA LYS A 221 16.25 -14.22 -7.45
C LYS A 221 16.52 -12.72 -7.51
N PRO A 222 17.55 -12.20 -6.80
CA PRO A 222 17.84 -10.77 -6.79
C PRO A 222 18.09 -10.17 -8.18
N GLU A 223 18.58 -10.97 -9.14
CA GLU A 223 18.77 -10.53 -10.53
C GLU A 223 17.48 -10.02 -11.21
N HIS A 224 16.30 -10.41 -10.72
CA HIS A 224 15.02 -9.91 -11.24
C HIS A 224 14.67 -8.48 -10.78
N SER A 225 15.37 -7.96 -9.78
CA SER A 225 15.11 -6.64 -9.16
C SER A 225 16.24 -5.64 -9.38
N VAL A 226 17.06 -5.84 -10.42
CA VAL A 226 18.22 -4.98 -10.73
C VAL A 226 17.78 -3.53 -10.97
N GLU A 227 16.72 -3.31 -11.73
CA GLU A 227 16.26 -1.97 -12.07
C GLU A 227 15.61 -1.26 -10.87
N ASP A 228 14.93 -2.02 -10.00
CA ASP A 228 14.44 -1.53 -8.71
C ASP A 228 15.60 -1.13 -7.79
N ALA A 229 16.68 -1.93 -7.79
CA ALA A 229 17.89 -1.66 -7.03
C ALA A 229 18.65 -0.43 -7.54
N PHE A 230 18.63 -0.16 -8.85
CA PHE A 230 19.14 1.08 -9.41
C PHE A 230 18.37 2.28 -8.89
N PHE A 231 17.04 2.22 -8.86
CA PHE A 231 16.23 3.30 -8.31
C PHE A 231 16.49 3.52 -6.81
N ALA A 232 16.54 2.44 -6.01
CA ALA A 232 16.87 2.53 -4.58
C ALA A 232 18.24 3.15 -4.31
N SER A 233 19.25 2.76 -5.09
CA SER A 233 20.60 3.31 -4.99
C SER A 233 20.63 4.80 -5.39
N TRP A 234 19.89 5.18 -6.42
CA TRP A 234 19.74 6.58 -6.81
C TRP A 234 19.06 7.41 -5.72
N CYS A 235 18.01 6.90 -5.09
CA CYS A 235 17.36 7.55 -3.96
C CYS A 235 18.35 7.80 -2.81
N ALA A 236 19.18 6.81 -2.47
CA ALA A 236 20.19 6.94 -1.43
C ALA A 236 21.27 7.98 -1.78
N LEU A 237 21.80 7.92 -3.01
CA LEU A 237 22.90 8.79 -3.45
C LEU A 237 22.48 10.26 -3.69
N ASN A 238 21.18 10.53 -3.87
CA ASN A 238 20.67 11.88 -4.16
C ASN A 238 19.94 12.51 -2.96
N GLY A 239 20.13 11.97 -1.75
CA GLY A 239 19.54 12.50 -0.52
C GLY A 239 18.03 12.32 -0.42
N ILE A 240 17.44 11.47 -1.26
CA ILE A 240 16.00 11.19 -1.27
C ILE A 240 15.63 10.20 -0.17
N LEU A 241 16.53 9.28 0.14
CA LEU A 241 16.37 8.33 1.23
C LEU A 241 16.64 8.98 2.59
N ARG A 242 15.92 8.51 3.60
CA ARG A 242 16.11 8.85 5.01
C ARG A 242 17.34 8.15 5.58
N GLU A 243 18.47 8.84 5.56
CA GLU A 243 19.76 8.28 6.00
C GLU A 243 19.75 7.75 7.44
N ASP A 244 18.89 8.30 8.32
CA ASP A 244 18.69 7.86 9.71
C ASP A 244 18.15 6.42 9.84
N ARG A 245 17.64 5.85 8.75
CA ARG A 245 17.15 4.47 8.68
C ARG A 245 18.19 3.47 8.19
N LEU A 246 19.34 3.95 7.71
CA LEU A 246 20.42 3.08 7.25
C LEU A 246 21.37 2.75 8.41
N ALA A 247 21.91 1.53 8.40
CA ALA A 247 23.03 1.21 9.26
C ALA A 247 24.25 2.09 8.93
N ALA A 248 25.03 2.44 9.96
CA ALA A 248 26.20 3.31 9.81
C ALA A 248 27.18 2.79 8.74
N GLY A 249 27.71 3.70 7.92
CA GLY A 249 28.69 3.41 6.87
C GLY A 249 28.12 2.80 5.58
N ARG A 250 26.85 2.37 5.56
CA ARG A 250 26.25 1.76 4.36
C ARG A 250 26.15 2.72 3.18
N LEU A 251 25.75 3.96 3.45
CA LEU A 251 25.67 4.99 2.42
C LEU A 251 27.05 5.36 1.87
N ASP A 252 28.08 5.38 2.72
CA ASP A 252 29.45 5.66 2.27
C ASP A 252 30.00 4.52 1.42
N ALA A 253 29.76 3.27 1.79
CA ALA A 253 30.10 2.10 0.98
C ALA A 253 29.41 2.14 -0.40
N LEU A 254 28.14 2.56 -0.46
CA LEU A 254 27.43 2.79 -1.72
C LEU A 254 28.06 3.92 -2.55
N ARG A 255 28.37 5.07 -1.92
CA ARG A 255 29.03 6.22 -2.58
C ARG A 255 30.40 5.83 -3.15
N GLN A 256 31.15 4.99 -2.45
CA GLN A 256 32.45 4.48 -2.85
C GLN A 256 32.36 3.32 -3.85
N ARG A 257 31.14 2.90 -4.22
CA ARG A 257 30.86 1.80 -5.14
C ARG A 257 31.37 0.43 -4.66
N GLU A 258 31.55 0.29 -3.35
CA GLU A 258 31.93 -0.97 -2.69
C GLU A 258 30.76 -1.95 -2.58
N LEU A 259 29.54 -1.42 -2.51
CA LEU A 259 28.31 -2.19 -2.67
C LEU A 259 27.81 -2.07 -4.11
N SER A 260 27.33 -3.16 -4.69
CA SER A 260 26.53 -3.05 -5.90
C SER A 260 25.13 -2.50 -5.57
N PRO A 261 24.38 -2.00 -6.56
CA PRO A 261 22.98 -1.62 -6.35
C PRO A 261 22.12 -2.73 -5.76
N VAL A 262 22.20 -3.97 -6.27
CA VAL A 262 21.43 -5.10 -5.73
C VAL A 262 21.86 -5.46 -4.31
N ASP A 263 23.17 -5.42 -4.00
CA ASP A 263 23.66 -5.65 -2.64
C ASP A 263 23.14 -4.57 -1.67
N PHE A 264 23.08 -3.33 -2.11
CA PHE A 264 22.52 -2.24 -1.31
C PHE A 264 21.04 -2.47 -1.01
N LEU A 265 20.22 -2.74 -2.03
CA LEU A 265 18.80 -3.04 -1.83
C LEU A 265 18.60 -4.27 -0.92
N SER A 266 19.31 -5.36 -1.21
CA SER A 266 19.14 -6.63 -0.49
C SER A 266 19.57 -6.56 0.96
N SER A 267 20.65 -5.82 1.27
CA SER A 267 21.31 -5.91 2.58
C SER A 267 21.24 -4.63 3.42
N SER A 268 21.05 -3.46 2.82
CA SER A 268 20.95 -2.18 3.55
C SER A 268 19.49 -1.74 3.72
N LEU A 269 18.60 -2.23 2.87
CA LEU A 269 17.16 -1.96 2.89
C LEU A 269 16.33 -3.22 3.16
N ASP A 270 16.98 -4.35 3.46
CA ASP A 270 16.35 -5.67 3.67
C ASP A 270 15.46 -6.11 2.50
N GLY A 271 15.83 -5.71 1.28
CA GLY A 271 15.08 -5.97 0.06
C GLY A 271 13.88 -5.05 -0.13
N LEU A 272 13.70 -3.99 0.67
CA LEU A 272 12.50 -3.15 0.68
C LEU A 272 12.83 -1.66 0.61
N LEU A 273 12.45 -1.01 -0.49
CA LEU A 273 12.37 0.46 -0.55
C LEU A 273 10.91 0.87 -0.54
N TRP A 274 10.43 1.39 0.58
CA TRP A 274 9.04 1.76 0.78
C TRP A 274 8.89 3.24 1.11
N GLU A 275 7.65 3.73 1.11
CA GLU A 275 7.31 5.14 1.31
C GLU A 275 8.03 5.76 2.50
N ASN A 276 8.02 5.08 3.65
CA ASN A 276 8.60 5.63 4.88
C ASN A 276 10.13 5.70 4.87
N ASP A 277 10.81 5.08 3.90
CA ASP A 277 12.27 5.22 3.72
C ASP A 277 12.64 6.45 2.91
N VAL A 278 11.69 7.02 2.19
CA VAL A 278 11.86 8.23 1.41
C VAL A 278 11.53 9.45 2.30
N ARG A 279 12.26 10.55 2.09
CA ARG A 279 11.94 11.80 2.79
C ARG A 279 10.56 12.32 2.33
N PRO A 280 9.74 12.88 3.24
CA PRO A 280 8.37 13.29 2.91
C PRO A 280 8.25 14.19 1.67
N GLU A 281 9.20 15.10 1.46
CA GLU A 281 9.25 16.02 0.32
C GLU A 281 9.45 15.34 -1.05
N HIS A 282 9.76 14.04 -1.07
CA HIS A 282 9.97 13.25 -2.29
C HIS A 282 8.96 12.11 -2.46
N ALA A 283 8.17 11.80 -1.43
CA ALA A 283 7.23 10.68 -1.44
C ALA A 283 6.25 10.73 -2.62
N ALA A 284 5.69 11.92 -2.91
CA ALA A 284 4.74 12.10 -4.02
C ALA A 284 5.38 11.80 -5.39
N PHE A 285 6.62 12.26 -5.61
CA PHE A 285 7.35 11.95 -6.85
C PHE A 285 7.65 10.46 -6.96
N CYS A 286 8.24 9.85 -5.92
CA CYS A 286 8.60 8.44 -5.92
C CYS A 286 7.38 7.54 -6.16
N HIS A 287 6.27 7.84 -5.48
CA HIS A 287 5.00 7.15 -5.66
C HIS A 287 4.50 7.26 -7.10
N ALA A 288 4.39 8.48 -7.65
CA ALA A 288 3.88 8.66 -9.00
C ALA A 288 4.79 8.01 -10.06
N TYR A 289 6.11 8.13 -9.89
CA TYR A 289 7.11 7.65 -10.82
C TYR A 289 7.16 6.12 -10.88
N MET A 290 7.17 5.46 -9.71
CA MET A 290 7.28 4.00 -9.63
C MET A 290 5.96 3.29 -9.96
N ASN A 291 4.82 3.88 -9.61
CA ASN A 291 3.50 3.26 -9.83
C ASN A 291 2.85 3.63 -11.17
N ARG A 292 3.60 4.21 -12.12
CA ARG A 292 3.09 4.57 -13.48
C ARG A 292 1.92 5.55 -13.46
N LEU A 293 1.87 6.39 -12.43
CA LEU A 293 0.83 7.40 -12.23
C LEU A 293 1.25 8.76 -12.80
N MET A 294 2.33 8.84 -13.57
CA MET A 294 2.80 10.08 -14.18
C MET A 294 1.96 10.51 -15.39
N GLN A 295 1.88 11.82 -15.62
CA GLN A 295 1.40 12.46 -16.84
C GLN A 295 2.51 13.35 -17.43
N PRO A 296 2.96 13.09 -18.68
CA PRO A 296 2.56 11.98 -19.56
C PRO A 296 3.01 10.62 -19.00
N GLY A 297 2.38 9.52 -19.44
CA GLY A 297 2.62 8.18 -18.88
C GLY A 297 4.03 7.64 -19.13
N GLU A 298 4.66 8.13 -20.19
CA GLU A 298 6.04 7.86 -20.59
C GLU A 298 7.06 8.43 -19.60
N ALA A 299 6.63 9.30 -18.68
CA ALA A 299 7.49 9.86 -17.63
C ALA A 299 7.53 9.00 -16.35
N ALA A 300 7.41 7.68 -16.48
CA ALA A 300 7.42 6.73 -15.37
C ALA A 300 8.61 5.76 -15.42
N ALA A 301 8.86 5.07 -14.31
CA ALA A 301 10.02 4.19 -14.15
C ALA A 301 10.07 3.04 -15.16
N LEU A 302 8.92 2.43 -15.47
CA LEU A 302 8.87 1.33 -16.43
C LEU A 302 9.27 1.80 -17.85
N PRO A 303 8.60 2.78 -18.47
CA PRO A 303 9.00 3.26 -19.80
C PRO A 303 10.46 3.70 -19.89
N ASP A 304 10.97 4.39 -18.86
CA ASP A 304 12.38 4.81 -18.82
C ASP A 304 13.34 3.62 -18.75
N THR A 305 12.95 2.55 -18.04
CA THR A 305 13.71 1.29 -17.98
C THR A 305 13.68 0.57 -19.33
N GLU A 306 12.51 0.47 -19.95
CA GLU A 306 12.31 -0.16 -21.26
C GLU A 306 13.11 0.55 -22.37
N GLU A 307 13.16 1.89 -22.34
CA GLU A 307 13.94 2.68 -23.29
C GLU A 307 15.45 2.38 -23.20
N ILE A 308 15.97 2.17 -21.99
CA ILE A 308 17.42 2.06 -21.76
C ILE A 308 17.92 0.61 -21.83
N PHE A 309 17.13 -0.33 -21.32
CA PHE A 309 17.54 -1.74 -21.17
C PHE A 309 16.66 -2.72 -21.95
N GLY A 310 15.49 -2.29 -22.46
CA GLY A 310 14.42 -3.18 -22.93
C GLY A 310 13.60 -3.72 -21.74
N ASP A 311 12.88 -4.82 -21.95
CA ASP A 311 11.98 -5.40 -20.94
C ASP A 311 12.66 -5.53 -19.56
N SER A 312 11.94 -5.17 -18.48
CA SER A 312 12.47 -5.37 -17.13
C SER A 312 12.82 -6.84 -16.89
N ASN A 313 13.88 -7.07 -16.12
CA ASN A 313 14.29 -8.40 -15.69
C ASN A 313 13.17 -9.24 -15.05
N ASN A 314 12.11 -8.62 -14.51
CA ASN A 314 10.93 -9.31 -13.98
C ASN A 314 10.06 -10.00 -15.06
N TRP A 315 10.10 -9.53 -16.31
CA TRP A 315 9.26 -10.07 -17.40
C TRP A 315 10.04 -10.77 -18.50
N ARG A 316 11.38 -10.77 -18.43
CA ARG A 316 12.22 -11.48 -19.40
C ARG A 316 11.98 -12.99 -19.37
N LYS A 317 11.97 -13.59 -20.55
CA LYS A 317 11.83 -15.04 -20.70
C LYS A 317 13.13 -15.76 -20.35
N PRO A 318 13.06 -17.04 -19.95
CA PRO A 318 14.26 -17.85 -19.73
C PRO A 318 15.18 -17.83 -20.97
N GLY A 319 16.44 -17.43 -20.77
CA GLY A 319 17.46 -17.37 -21.82
C GLY A 319 17.59 -16.01 -22.51
N GLU A 320 16.69 -15.05 -22.27
CA GLU A 320 16.90 -13.66 -22.69
C GLU A 320 17.98 -13.00 -21.81
N ALA A 321 18.84 -12.19 -22.42
CA ALA A 321 19.89 -11.48 -21.68
C ALA A 321 19.24 -10.53 -20.67
N MET A 322 19.65 -10.58 -19.41
CA MET A 322 19.14 -9.70 -18.35
C MET A 322 20.02 -8.45 -18.20
N THR A 323 19.42 -7.35 -17.76
CA THR A 323 20.17 -6.19 -17.25
C THR A 323 21.08 -6.67 -16.13
N GLN A 324 22.39 -6.42 -16.25
CA GLN A 324 23.37 -6.85 -15.26
C GLN A 324 23.43 -5.84 -14.11
N ASP A 325 23.58 -6.33 -12.88
CA ASP A 325 23.87 -5.50 -11.70
C ASP A 325 25.28 -4.94 -11.79
N SER A 326 25.41 -3.74 -12.33
CA SER A 326 26.70 -3.06 -12.48
C SER A 326 26.55 -1.55 -12.36
N TRP A 327 27.62 -0.91 -11.88
CA TRP A 327 27.69 0.54 -11.83
C TRP A 327 27.63 1.19 -13.22
N GLU A 328 28.11 0.52 -14.26
CA GLU A 328 27.97 1.00 -15.65
C GLU A 328 26.50 1.08 -16.07
N ASN A 329 25.69 0.06 -15.77
CA ASN A 329 24.25 0.11 -16.07
C ASN A 329 23.52 1.11 -15.16
N TYR A 330 23.87 1.18 -13.89
CA TYR A 330 23.37 2.23 -13.00
C TYR A 330 23.62 3.63 -13.58
N ASP A 331 24.85 3.91 -14.02
CA ASP A 331 25.26 5.20 -14.58
C ASP A 331 24.50 5.55 -15.88
N ARG A 332 23.96 4.55 -16.60
CA ARG A 332 23.11 4.77 -17.78
C ARG A 332 21.71 5.27 -17.43
N ILE A 333 21.11 4.81 -16.33
CA ILE A 333 19.73 5.15 -15.96
C ILE A 333 19.63 6.26 -14.91
N ALA A 334 20.61 6.41 -14.02
CA ALA A 334 20.61 7.44 -12.98
C ALA A 334 20.39 8.88 -13.51
N PRO A 335 20.95 9.30 -14.66
CA PRO A 335 20.66 10.61 -15.23
C PRO A 335 19.18 10.81 -15.59
N ARG A 336 18.49 9.74 -16.01
CA ARG A 336 17.05 9.79 -16.34
C ARG A 336 16.23 10.02 -15.08
N TYR A 337 16.52 9.34 -13.97
CA TYR A 337 15.85 9.62 -12.68
C TYR A 337 16.03 11.07 -12.23
N THR A 338 17.26 11.60 -12.31
CA THR A 338 17.56 13.00 -11.99
C THR A 338 16.81 13.96 -12.91
N GLN A 339 16.74 13.66 -14.21
CA GLN A 339 15.95 14.43 -15.16
C GLN A 339 14.47 14.46 -14.76
N ARG A 340 13.86 13.31 -14.47
CA ARG A 340 12.45 13.19 -14.09
C ARG A 340 12.12 13.96 -12.82
N LEU A 341 12.96 13.87 -11.79
CA LEU A 341 12.78 14.67 -10.58
C LEU A 341 12.88 16.18 -10.86
N ALA A 342 13.78 16.59 -11.74
CA ALA A 342 13.89 17.99 -12.14
C ALA A 342 12.68 18.47 -12.96
N GLN A 343 12.15 17.63 -13.85
CA GLN A 343 10.91 17.90 -14.60
C GLN A 343 9.72 18.05 -13.65
N TRP A 344 9.60 17.15 -12.66
CA TRP A 344 8.57 17.20 -11.62
C TRP A 344 8.64 18.51 -10.84
N ARG A 345 9.83 18.90 -10.38
CA ARG A 345 10.04 20.17 -9.66
C ARG A 345 9.70 21.41 -10.48
N ARG A 346 9.77 21.34 -11.81
CA ARG A 346 9.36 22.41 -12.74
C ARG A 346 7.89 22.32 -13.16
N GLY A 347 7.16 21.30 -12.73
CA GLY A 347 5.77 21.06 -13.12
C GLY A 347 5.58 20.58 -14.56
N GLU A 348 6.64 20.12 -15.22
CA GLU A 348 6.58 19.60 -16.61
C GLU A 348 5.94 18.20 -16.67
N ILE A 349 6.04 17.46 -15.57
CA ILE A 349 5.37 16.18 -15.35
C ILE A 349 4.66 16.24 -13.99
N ARG A 350 3.55 15.53 -13.85
CA ARG A 350 2.72 15.52 -12.64
C ARG A 350 2.06 14.17 -12.43
N SER A 351 1.42 13.96 -11.27
CA SER A 351 0.63 12.76 -11.02
C SER A 351 -0.70 12.83 -11.77
N LYS A 352 -1.27 11.66 -12.11
CA LYS A 352 -2.63 11.50 -12.64
C LYS A 352 -3.66 11.46 -11.53
N VAL A 353 -3.25 11.12 -10.31
CA VAL A 353 -4.13 10.87 -9.15
C VAL A 353 -3.96 11.94 -8.08
N ASP A 354 -3.54 13.15 -8.48
CA ASP A 354 -2.99 14.23 -7.65
C ASP A 354 -3.33 14.17 -6.15
N TRP A 355 -2.26 14.09 -5.34
CA TRP A 355 -2.25 14.52 -3.96
C TRP A 355 -2.33 16.06 -3.98
N PRO A 356 -3.30 16.71 -3.31
CA PRO A 356 -3.35 18.16 -3.32
C PRO A 356 -2.01 18.70 -2.81
N ASP A 357 -1.45 19.53 -3.67
CA ASP A 357 -0.24 20.30 -3.53
C ASP A 357 -0.08 20.83 -2.09
N GLN A 358 0.99 20.45 -1.41
CA GLN A 358 1.49 21.21 -0.25
C GLN A 358 2.08 22.52 -0.76
N SER A 359 1.24 23.43 -1.24
CA SER A 359 1.64 24.76 -1.70
C SER A 359 0.66 25.85 -1.23
N ALA A 360 0.05 25.67 -0.06
CA ALA A 360 -0.78 26.70 0.60
C ALA A 360 -0.35 27.01 2.05
N ALA A 361 0.94 26.86 2.38
CA ALA A 361 1.48 27.26 3.70
C ALA A 361 2.71 28.21 3.62
N SER A 362 2.94 28.89 2.49
CA SER A 362 3.97 29.92 2.37
C SER A 362 3.50 31.27 1.81
N ALA A 363 2.19 31.51 1.74
CA ALA A 363 1.66 32.85 1.55
C ALA A 363 1.25 33.43 2.91
N ALA A 364 2.24 33.81 3.72
CA ALA A 364 2.00 34.82 4.74
C ALA A 364 1.51 36.09 4.01
N PRO A 365 0.40 36.73 4.42
CA PRO A 365 0.06 38.03 3.87
C PRO A 365 1.21 38.98 4.26
N ALA A 366 1.83 39.59 3.25
CA ALA A 366 2.73 40.70 3.46
C ALA A 366 1.99 41.75 4.29
N GLU A 367 2.48 42.02 5.50
CA GLU A 367 2.01 43.16 6.26
C GLU A 367 2.18 44.43 5.42
N PRO A 368 1.16 45.28 5.29
CA PRO A 368 1.33 46.56 4.63
C PRO A 368 2.26 47.42 5.48
N GLY A 369 3.53 47.48 5.08
CA GLY A 369 4.49 48.43 5.61
C GLY A 369 3.98 49.85 5.44
N GLU A 370 3.86 50.55 6.56
CA GLU A 370 3.65 52.00 6.62
C GLU A 370 4.71 52.71 5.77
N LEU A 371 4.26 53.44 4.75
CA LEU A 371 5.10 54.41 4.06
C LEU A 371 5.23 55.66 4.95
N PRO A 372 6.44 56.22 5.12
CA PRO A 372 6.65 57.39 5.95
C PRO A 372 6.06 58.66 5.30
N GLU A 373 5.24 59.38 6.06
CA GLU A 373 4.85 60.76 5.78
C GLU A 373 6.09 61.66 5.79
N LEU A 374 6.51 62.13 4.62
CA LEU A 374 7.31 63.34 4.46
C LEU A 374 6.86 64.06 3.20
N LEU A 375 5.92 65.00 3.38
CA LEU A 375 5.83 66.27 2.64
C LEU A 375 4.65 67.10 3.21
N ARG A 376 4.90 67.80 4.32
CA ARG A 376 4.62 69.23 4.50
C ARG A 376 5.16 69.75 5.84
#